data_AF-A0A956DUU6-F1
#
_entry.id   AF-A0A956DUU6-F1
#
_cell.length_a   1.000
_cell.length_b   1.000
_cell.length_c   1.000
_cell.angle_alpha   90.00
_cell.angle_beta   90.00
_cell.angle_gamma   90.00
#
_symmetry.space_group_name_H-M   'P 1'
#
loop_
_entity.id
_entity.type
_entity.pdbx_description
1 polymer ?
#
loop_
_entity_poly.entity_id
_entity_poly.type
_entity_poly.pdbx_seq_one_letter_code
_entity_poly.pdbx_strand_id
1 'polypeptide(L)'
;MKPPSLYNHVESLDALRRELALEGMQALWAAFAGATAGRSRGDAVRALARAYRDFALEHPGLYAAASVAPAKTDEEAQGASARVVGVVLAVLSGYGLSDEDAIHATRAIRAALHGYVQLEMHGGFGLAVDVDASFERMVDILVRGLETAGQREP
;
A
#
# COMPACT_ATOMS: atom_id res chain seq x y z
N MET A 1 -42.37 -15.70 -8.65
CA MET A 1 -41.24 -15.81 -9.60
C MET A 1 -39.96 -15.47 -8.84
N LYS A 2 -38.98 -16.39 -8.79
CA LYS A 2 -37.63 -16.12 -8.27
C LYS A 2 -36.87 -15.32 -9.33
N PRO A 3 -36.14 -14.24 -8.99
CA PRO A 3 -35.30 -13.56 -9.97
C PRO A 3 -34.24 -14.55 -10.51
N PRO A 4 -33.94 -14.53 -11.81
CA PRO A 4 -32.90 -15.38 -12.37
C PRO A 4 -31.57 -14.94 -11.76
N SER A 5 -30.99 -15.82 -10.96
CA SER A 5 -29.78 -15.59 -10.19
C SER A 5 -28.60 -15.29 -11.13
N LEU A 6 -27.98 -14.13 -10.96
CA LEU A 6 -26.67 -13.71 -11.51
C LEU A 6 -25.49 -14.64 -11.12
N TYR A 7 -25.76 -15.79 -10.51
CA TYR A 7 -24.78 -16.72 -9.94
C TYR A 7 -24.19 -17.72 -10.95
N ASN A 8 -24.52 -17.62 -12.25
CA ASN A 8 -24.09 -18.62 -13.24
C ASN A 8 -22.72 -18.38 -13.89
N HIS A 9 -21.95 -17.35 -13.49
CA HIS A 9 -20.65 -17.05 -14.12
C HIS A 9 -19.49 -16.78 -13.15
N VAL A 10 -19.60 -17.20 -11.89
CA VAL A 10 -18.48 -17.12 -10.95
C VAL A 10 -18.27 -18.51 -10.33
N GLU A 11 -17.12 -19.16 -10.61
CA GLU A 11 -16.79 -20.52 -10.15
C GLU A 11 -16.94 -20.70 -8.62
N SER A 12 -16.81 -19.63 -7.84
CA SER A 12 -17.30 -19.51 -6.45
C SER A 12 -17.11 -18.07 -5.97
N LEU A 13 -17.75 -17.66 -4.85
CA LEU A 13 -17.49 -16.37 -4.23
C LEU A 13 -16.00 -16.16 -3.88
N ASP A 14 -15.28 -17.24 -3.58
CA ASP A 14 -13.86 -17.20 -3.26
C ASP A 14 -13.01 -16.96 -4.52
N ALA A 15 -13.40 -17.53 -5.66
CA ALA A 15 -12.79 -17.20 -6.95
C ALA A 15 -12.96 -15.71 -7.28
N LEU A 16 -14.16 -15.14 -7.07
CA LEU A 16 -14.38 -13.70 -7.28
C LEU A 16 -13.51 -12.82 -6.37
N ARG A 17 -13.42 -13.19 -5.09
CA ARG A 17 -12.59 -12.45 -4.12
C ARG A 17 -11.11 -12.49 -4.50
N ARG A 18 -10.65 -13.64 -5.00
CA ARG A 18 -9.28 -13.81 -5.50
C ARG A 18 -9.03 -12.87 -6.69
N GLU A 19 -9.88 -12.90 -7.71
CA GLU A 19 -9.75 -12.03 -8.89
C GLU A 19 -9.79 -10.54 -8.50
N LEU A 20 -10.66 -10.16 -7.56
CA LEU A 20 -10.72 -8.80 -7.06
C LEU A 20 -9.44 -8.40 -6.30
N ALA A 21 -8.85 -9.31 -5.54
CA ALA A 21 -7.58 -9.06 -4.85
C ALA A 21 -6.42 -8.93 -5.85
N LEU A 22 -6.40 -9.74 -6.92
CA LEU A 22 -5.43 -9.62 -8.01
C LEU A 22 -5.53 -8.26 -8.71
N GLU A 23 -6.74 -7.87 -9.11
CA GLU A 23 -6.99 -6.57 -9.71
C GLU A 23 -6.56 -5.44 -8.78
N GLY A 24 -6.94 -5.52 -7.50
CA GLY A 24 -6.54 -4.52 -6.51
C GLY A 24 -5.02 -4.42 -6.34
N MET A 25 -4.30 -5.54 -6.29
CA MET A 25 -2.83 -5.54 -6.21
C MET A 25 -2.18 -4.99 -7.48
N GLN A 26 -2.71 -5.30 -8.66
CA GLN A 26 -2.20 -4.78 -9.93
C GLN A 26 -2.42 -3.26 -10.05
N ALA A 27 -3.61 -2.78 -9.70
CA ALA A 27 -3.94 -1.37 -9.71
C ALA A 27 -3.10 -0.60 -8.68
N LEU A 28 -2.93 -1.14 -7.47
CA LEU A 28 -2.07 -0.54 -6.44
C LEU A 28 -0.59 -0.47 -6.89
N TRP A 29 -0.09 -1.55 -7.48
CA TRP A 29 1.26 -1.56 -8.07
C TRP A 29 1.42 -0.48 -9.14
N ALA A 30 0.45 -0.35 -10.05
CA ALA A 30 0.48 0.65 -11.11
C ALA A 30 0.47 2.08 -10.54
N ALA A 31 -0.35 2.34 -9.52
CA ALA A 31 -0.38 3.62 -8.82
C ALA A 31 0.98 3.95 -8.19
N PHE A 32 1.61 2.98 -7.50
CA PHE A 32 2.93 3.19 -6.91
C PHE A 32 4.01 3.41 -7.96
N ALA A 33 4.07 2.56 -8.99
CA ALA A 33 5.09 2.64 -10.02
C ALA A 33 5.02 3.98 -10.78
N GLY A 34 3.80 4.43 -11.13
CA GLY A 34 3.61 5.73 -11.76
C GLY A 34 3.99 6.91 -10.85
N ALA A 35 3.59 6.84 -9.58
CA ALA A 35 3.87 7.89 -8.61
C ALA A 35 5.36 7.99 -8.23
N THR A 36 6.13 6.90 -8.28
CA THR A 36 7.55 6.93 -7.87
C THR A 36 8.52 7.07 -9.03
N ALA A 37 8.06 6.89 -10.28
CA ALA A 37 8.91 7.01 -11.47
C ALA A 37 9.69 8.34 -11.52
N GLY A 38 11.00 8.25 -11.71
CA GLY A 38 11.91 9.40 -11.79
C GLY A 38 12.17 10.13 -10.48
N ARG A 39 11.62 9.67 -9.35
CA ARG A 39 11.81 10.26 -8.01
C ARG A 39 12.81 9.43 -7.22
N SER A 40 13.44 10.04 -6.22
CA SER A 40 14.37 9.37 -5.32
C SER A 40 14.18 9.81 -3.87
N ARG A 41 14.68 8.99 -2.94
CA ARG A 41 14.72 9.27 -1.50
C ARG A 41 13.40 9.84 -0.97
N GLY A 42 13.43 10.98 -0.28
CA GLY A 42 12.25 11.55 0.38
C GLY A 42 11.12 11.85 -0.59
N ASP A 43 11.43 12.30 -1.80
CA ASP A 43 10.41 12.61 -2.81
C ASP A 43 9.69 11.36 -3.31
N ALA A 44 10.42 10.24 -3.46
CA ALA A 44 9.83 8.96 -3.81
C ALA A 44 8.94 8.41 -2.68
N VAL A 45 9.37 8.52 -1.42
CA VAL A 45 8.56 8.09 -0.26
C VAL A 45 7.29 8.93 -0.13
N ARG A 46 7.39 10.26 -0.29
CA ARG A 46 6.21 11.13 -0.26
C ARG A 46 5.23 10.85 -1.39
N ALA A 47 5.73 10.62 -2.60
CA ALA A 47 4.86 10.28 -3.73
C ALA A 47 4.20 8.91 -3.56
N LEU A 48 4.93 7.91 -3.07
CA LEU A 48 4.39 6.59 -2.72
C LEU A 48 3.28 6.71 -1.66
N ALA A 49 3.52 7.48 -0.59
CA ALA A 49 2.56 7.69 0.48
C ALA A 49 1.26 8.31 -0.02
N ARG A 50 1.35 9.39 -0.81
CA ARG A 50 0.17 10.02 -1.44
C ARG A 50 -0.59 9.03 -2.32
N ALA A 51 0.10 8.32 -3.21
CA ALA A 51 -0.53 7.32 -4.07
C ALA A 51 -1.22 6.20 -3.28
N TYR A 52 -0.66 5.78 -2.13
CA TYR A 52 -1.30 4.82 -1.24
C TYR A 52 -2.62 5.36 -0.68
N ARG A 53 -2.61 6.59 -0.17
CA ARG A 53 -3.79 7.23 0.43
C ARG A 53 -4.87 7.48 -0.63
N ASP A 54 -4.49 8.08 -1.75
CA ASP A 54 -5.40 8.39 -2.85
C ASP A 54 -6.07 7.12 -3.38
N PHE A 55 -5.29 6.06 -3.65
CA PHE A 55 -5.82 4.78 -4.10
C PHE A 55 -6.84 4.19 -3.11
N ALA A 56 -6.55 4.26 -1.81
CA ALA A 56 -7.44 3.69 -0.80
C ALA A 56 -8.75 4.48 -0.65
N LEU A 57 -8.71 5.80 -0.79
CA LEU A 57 -9.88 6.67 -0.71
C LEU A 57 -10.72 6.61 -1.99
N GLU A 58 -10.09 6.55 -3.17
CA GLU A 58 -10.75 6.48 -4.47
C GLU A 58 -11.31 5.08 -4.78
N HIS A 59 -10.64 4.03 -4.29
CA HIS A 59 -10.96 2.63 -4.60
C HIS A 59 -11.05 1.75 -3.34
N PRO A 60 -11.94 2.06 -2.37
CA PRO A 60 -11.97 1.41 -1.06
C PRO A 60 -12.20 -0.11 -1.12
N GLY A 61 -12.98 -0.59 -2.09
CA GLY A 61 -13.22 -2.02 -2.30
C GLY A 61 -12.00 -2.78 -2.84
N LEU A 62 -11.30 -2.21 -3.83
CA LEU A 62 -10.07 -2.77 -4.38
C LEU A 62 -8.94 -2.74 -3.35
N TYR A 63 -8.85 -1.65 -2.60
CA TYR A 63 -7.91 -1.50 -1.50
C TYR A 63 -8.11 -2.56 -0.40
N ALA A 64 -9.36 -2.77 0.02
CA ALA A 64 -9.69 -3.81 0.99
C ALA A 64 -9.31 -5.20 0.47
N ALA A 65 -9.61 -5.50 -0.80
CA ALA A 65 -9.26 -6.77 -1.43
C ALA A 65 -7.74 -6.97 -1.54
N ALA A 66 -7.00 -5.96 -1.99
CA ALA A 66 -5.54 -5.99 -2.14
C ALA A 66 -4.79 -6.10 -0.79
N SER A 67 -5.44 -5.72 0.32
CA SER A 67 -4.84 -5.77 1.66
C SER A 67 -4.85 -7.18 2.26
N VAL A 68 -5.64 -8.11 1.71
CA VAL A 68 -5.70 -9.51 2.15
C VAL A 68 -4.47 -10.26 1.68
N ALA A 69 -3.82 -10.99 2.60
CA ALA A 69 -2.68 -11.82 2.25
C ALA A 69 -3.11 -12.95 1.29
N PRO A 70 -2.42 -13.13 0.15
CA PRO A 70 -2.76 -14.22 -0.77
C PRO A 70 -2.51 -15.60 -0.14
N ALA A 71 -3.24 -16.60 -0.62
CA ALA A 71 -3.00 -17.98 -0.23
C ALA A 71 -1.57 -18.41 -0.61
N LYS A 72 -0.92 -19.23 0.22
CA LYS A 72 0.46 -19.68 -0.04
C LYS A 72 0.58 -20.54 -1.31
N THR A 73 -0.50 -21.19 -1.70
CA THR A 73 -0.59 -22.06 -2.89
C THR A 73 -0.91 -21.29 -4.18
N ASP A 74 -1.17 -19.99 -4.08
CA ASP A 74 -1.60 -19.16 -5.20
C ASP A 74 -0.42 -18.33 -5.73
N GLU A 75 0.38 -18.94 -6.60
CA GLU A 75 1.63 -18.36 -7.10
C GLU A 75 1.43 -17.03 -7.84
N GLU A 76 0.33 -16.90 -8.59
CA GLU A 76 0.00 -15.67 -9.31
C GLU A 76 -0.26 -14.51 -8.33
N ALA A 77 -1.08 -14.75 -7.31
CA ALA A 77 -1.40 -13.74 -6.31
C ALA A 77 -0.19 -13.41 -5.42
N GLN A 78 0.66 -14.39 -5.11
CA GLN A 78 1.95 -14.15 -4.47
C GLN A 78 2.84 -13.26 -5.33
N GLY A 79 2.91 -13.51 -6.65
CA GLY A 79 3.67 -12.69 -7.59
C GLY A 79 3.15 -11.25 -7.70
N ALA A 80 1.83 -11.05 -7.71
CA ALA A 80 1.23 -9.72 -7.68
C ALA A 80 1.57 -8.96 -6.38
N SER A 81 1.44 -9.61 -5.23
CA SER A 81 1.82 -9.05 -3.93
C SER A 81 3.31 -8.69 -3.87
N ALA A 82 4.17 -9.58 -4.35
CA ALA A 82 5.61 -9.34 -4.41
C ALA A 82 5.98 -8.13 -5.28
N ARG A 83 5.27 -7.90 -6.39
CA ARG A 83 5.47 -6.70 -7.22
C ARG A 83 5.14 -5.41 -6.48
N VAL A 84 4.04 -5.37 -5.72
CA VAL A 84 3.69 -4.21 -4.89
C VAL A 84 4.79 -3.92 -3.87
N VAL A 85 5.24 -4.95 -3.13
CA VAL A 85 6.32 -4.84 -2.14
C VAL A 85 7.63 -4.42 -2.81
N GLY A 86 7.92 -4.93 -4.00
CA GLY A 86 9.11 -4.62 -4.77
C GLY A 86 9.24 -3.13 -5.11
N VAL A 87 8.13 -2.43 -5.40
CA VAL A 87 8.16 -0.98 -5.61
C VAL A 87 8.55 -0.23 -4.33
N VAL A 88 8.03 -0.66 -3.18
CA VAL A 88 8.39 -0.06 -1.88
C VAL A 88 9.88 -0.26 -1.57
N LEU A 89 10.38 -1.49 -1.75
CA LEU A 89 11.81 -1.79 -1.58
C LEU A 89 12.69 -0.98 -2.54
N ALA A 90 12.26 -0.81 -3.80
CA ALA A 90 12.97 0.01 -4.77
C ALA A 90 13.05 1.49 -4.33
N VAL A 91 11.98 2.05 -3.78
CA VAL A 91 11.97 3.40 -3.19
C VAL A 91 12.96 3.51 -2.03
N LEU A 92 13.11 2.45 -1.23
CA LEU A 92 14.00 2.41 -0.07
C LEU A 92 15.47 2.15 -0.43
N SER A 93 15.76 1.63 -1.63
CA SER A 93 17.13 1.29 -2.05
C SER A 93 18.12 2.46 -1.96
N GLY A 94 17.64 3.69 -2.14
CA GLY A 94 18.46 4.90 -2.06
C GLY A 94 18.88 5.33 -0.65
N TYR A 95 18.47 4.61 0.41
CA TYR A 95 18.76 4.95 1.81
C TYR A 95 19.93 4.18 2.41
N GLY A 96 20.53 3.22 1.70
CA GLY A 96 21.68 2.45 2.20
C GLY A 96 21.35 1.50 3.34
N LEU A 97 20.09 1.04 3.42
CA LEU A 97 19.64 0.07 4.42
C LEU A 97 20.17 -1.33 4.09
N SER A 98 20.42 -2.14 5.13
CA SER A 98 20.58 -3.58 4.97
C SER A 98 19.27 -4.23 4.47
N ASP A 99 19.33 -5.46 3.95
CA ASP A 99 18.12 -6.18 3.51
C ASP A 99 17.10 -6.35 4.64
N GLU A 100 17.56 -6.63 5.86
CA GLU A 100 16.71 -6.76 7.05
C GLU A 100 16.09 -5.41 7.43
N ASP A 101 16.88 -4.34 7.46
CA ASP A 101 16.39 -2.99 7.77
C ASP A 101 15.40 -2.48 6.72
N ALA A 102 15.61 -2.80 5.44
CA ALA A 102 14.69 -2.46 4.36
C ALA A 102 13.32 -3.14 4.56
N ILE A 103 13.30 -4.38 5.05
CA ILE A 103 12.07 -5.10 5.40
C ILE A 103 11.38 -4.44 6.60
N HIS A 104 12.12 -4.09 7.65
CA HIS A 104 11.57 -3.37 8.80
C HIS A 104 10.97 -2.02 8.40
N ALA A 105 11.69 -1.25 7.60
CA ALA A 105 11.22 0.03 7.05
C ALA A 105 9.97 -0.12 6.19
N THR A 106 9.94 -1.12 5.30
CA THR A 106 8.75 -1.44 4.47
C THR A 106 7.52 -1.73 5.33
N ARG A 107 7.68 -2.53 6.39
CA ARG A 107 6.59 -2.85 7.33
C ARG A 107 6.12 -1.61 8.09
N ALA A 108 7.05 -0.77 8.56
CA ALA A 108 6.72 0.46 9.28
C ALA A 108 5.93 1.45 8.41
N ILE A 109 6.39 1.70 7.17
CA ILE A 109 5.70 2.57 6.22
C ILE A 109 4.31 2.02 5.92
N ARG A 110 4.19 0.73 5.58
CA ARG A 110 2.89 0.11 5.30
C ARG A 110 1.94 0.23 6.49
N ALA A 111 2.41 -0.04 7.71
CA ALA A 111 1.58 0.02 8.91
C ALA A 111 1.08 1.45 9.19
N ALA A 112 1.96 2.44 9.07
CA ALA A 112 1.61 3.85 9.25
C ALA A 112 0.57 4.32 8.23
N LEU A 113 0.82 4.06 6.94
CA LEU A 113 -0.11 4.44 5.86
C LEU A 113 -1.45 3.73 5.98
N HIS A 114 -1.44 2.40 6.20
CA HIS A 114 -2.66 1.62 6.37
C HIS A 114 -3.47 2.10 7.58
N GLY A 115 -2.82 2.31 8.73
CA GLY A 115 -3.48 2.81 9.93
C GLY A 115 -4.07 4.20 9.75
N TYR A 116 -3.34 5.10 9.09
CA TYR A 116 -3.82 6.46 8.82
C TYR A 116 -5.08 6.45 7.94
N VAL A 117 -5.01 5.74 6.81
CA VAL A 117 -6.12 5.59 5.86
C VAL A 117 -7.32 4.92 6.53
N GLN A 118 -7.10 3.85 7.31
CA GLN A 118 -8.19 3.18 8.03
C GLN A 118 -8.88 4.13 9.02
N LEU A 119 -8.11 4.91 9.79
CA LEU A 119 -8.68 5.90 10.69
C LEU A 119 -9.45 6.98 9.92
N GLU A 120 -8.90 7.47 8.82
CA GLU A 120 -9.54 8.48 7.97
C GLU A 120 -10.87 8.01 7.40
N MET A 121 -10.89 6.83 6.75
CA MET A 121 -12.07 6.25 6.12
C MET A 121 -13.22 6.01 7.10
N HIS A 122 -12.91 5.82 8.39
CA HIS A 122 -13.91 5.59 9.45
C HIS A 122 -14.19 6.84 10.29
N GLY A 123 -13.75 8.03 9.86
CA GLY A 123 -14.02 9.29 10.57
C GLY A 123 -13.27 9.44 11.90
N GLY A 124 -12.14 8.75 12.06
CA GLY A 124 -11.34 8.73 13.29
C GLY A 124 -10.65 10.06 13.63
N PHE A 125 -10.62 11.03 12.73
CA PHE A 125 -10.01 12.34 12.92
C PHE A 125 -11.07 13.42 13.22
N GLY A 126 -11.65 13.38 14.42
CA GLY A 126 -12.74 14.29 14.84
C GLY A 126 -12.31 15.64 15.42
N LEU A 127 -11.01 15.91 15.56
CA LEU A 127 -10.49 17.19 16.05
C LEU A 127 -10.42 18.22 14.90
N ALA A 128 -10.54 19.52 15.21
CA ALA A 128 -10.48 20.61 14.24
C ALA A 128 -9.03 20.90 13.75
N VAL A 129 -8.36 19.87 13.24
CA VAL A 129 -7.03 19.93 12.64
C VAL A 129 -7.13 19.31 11.25
N ASP A 130 -6.47 19.94 10.30
CA ASP A 130 -6.44 19.49 8.91
C ASP A 130 -5.82 18.07 8.79
N VAL A 131 -6.58 17.16 8.17
CA VAL A 131 -6.21 15.75 8.00
C VAL A 131 -5.10 15.60 6.96
N ASP A 132 -5.08 16.44 5.92
CA ASP A 132 -4.02 16.40 4.90
C ASP A 132 -2.68 16.87 5.50
N ALA A 133 -2.70 17.94 6.27
CA ALA A 133 -1.52 18.44 6.97
C ALA A 133 -0.97 17.43 7.99
N SER A 134 -1.85 16.67 8.65
CA SER A 134 -1.44 15.62 9.58
C SER A 134 -0.84 14.41 8.86
N PHE A 135 -1.35 14.08 7.67
CA PHE A 135 -0.80 13.05 6.80
C PHE A 135 0.61 13.41 6.33
N GLU A 136 0.79 14.61 5.77
CA GLU A 136 2.10 15.08 5.30
C GLU A 136 3.14 15.10 6.42
N ARG A 137 2.75 15.52 7.65
CA ARG A 137 3.65 15.46 8.82
C ARG A 137 4.03 14.03 9.20
N MET A 138 3.09 13.08 9.16
CA MET A 138 3.41 11.67 9.40
C MET A 138 4.42 11.16 8.38
N VAL A 139 4.23 11.48 7.09
CA VAL A 139 5.16 11.08 6.02
C VAL A 139 6.54 11.71 6.22
N ASP A 140 6.61 12.99 6.60
CA ASP A 140 7.89 13.65 6.89
C ASP A 140 8.63 13.00 8.08
N ILE A 141 7.91 12.56 9.11
CA ILE A 141 8.50 11.80 10.22
C ILE A 141 9.12 10.49 9.71
N LEU A 142 8.42 9.76 8.83
CA LEU A 142 8.93 8.53 8.23
C LEU A 142 10.19 8.80 7.39
N VAL A 143 10.16 9.81 6.52
CA VAL A 143 11.31 10.18 5.67
C VAL A 143 12.54 10.49 6.53
N ARG A 144 12.40 11.33 7.55
CA ARG A 144 13.50 11.68 8.46
C ARG A 144 14.04 10.47 9.23
N GLY A 145 13.13 9.56 9.62
CA GLY A 145 13.50 8.29 10.25
C GLY A 145 14.38 7.42 9.35
N LEU A 146 14.02 7.31 8.06
CA LEU A 146 14.80 6.57 7.06
C LEU A 146 16.17 7.21 6.80
N GLU A 147 16.22 8.54 6.71
CA GLU A 147 17.48 9.29 6.53
C GLU A 147 18.45 9.05 7.68
N THR A 148 17.94 8.93 8.91
CA THR A 148 18.75 8.66 10.11
C THR A 148 19.18 7.20 10.19
N ALA A 149 18.30 6.27 9.81
CA ALA A 149 18.59 4.83 9.85
C ALA A 149 19.76 4.45 8.93
N GLY A 150 19.83 5.02 7.72
CA GLY A 150 20.93 4.79 6.78
C GLY A 150 22.28 5.42 7.17
N GLN A 151 22.31 6.26 8.22
CA GLN A 151 23.54 6.91 8.72
C GLN A 151 24.17 6.15 9.90
N ARG A 152 23.50 5.13 10.43
CA ARG A 152 24.07 4.28 11.47
C ARG A 152 25.05 3.32 10.78
N GLU A 153 26.35 3.61 10.89
CA GLU A 153 27.37 2.60 10.61
C GLU A 153 27.20 1.41 11.57
N PRO A 154 27.41 0.16 11.10
CA PRO A 154 27.29 -1.05 11.91
C PRO A 154 28.30 -1.10 13.06
#